data_AF-F9ZEC7-F1
#
_entry.id   AF-F9ZEC7-F1
#
_cell.length_a   1.000
_cell.length_b   1.000
_cell.length_c   1.000
_cell.angle_alpha   90.00
_cell.angle_beta   90.00
_cell.angle_gamma   90.00
#
_symmetry.space_group_name_H-M   'P 1'
#
loop_
_entity.id
_entity.type
_entity.pdbx_description
1 polymer ?
#
loop_
_entity_poly.entity_id
_entity_poly.type
_entity_poly.pdbx_seq_one_letter_code
_entity_poly.pdbx_strand_id
1 'polypeptide(L)'
;MNDLNVLSSDLTQEDEYIFATLCQFSWVQGEPLLLIFDVKNEVYSKQGITLSILKHLENVGLITFESKGFVKKGFGKHARLFYCDRPTKIGFQDNENNSLDLGHVLLTARGKELALTIPVIRNQQFYEYVIRRWFKQGLVLSSIQIDRDRKSNIADRVYAIKAPG
;
A
#
# COMPACT_ATOMS: atom_id res chain seq x y z
N MET A 1 12.22 41.25 -19.23
CA MET A 1 11.07 40.80 -20.06
C MET A 1 10.97 39.30 -19.90
N ASN A 2 9.76 38.83 -19.69
CA ASN A 2 9.36 37.55 -19.11
C ASN A 2 9.87 36.31 -19.83
N ASP A 3 10.24 35.31 -19.04
CA ASP A 3 9.71 33.94 -19.15
C ASP A 3 9.43 33.46 -17.70
N LEU A 4 8.35 33.94 -17.08
CA LEU A 4 7.12 33.15 -16.86
C LEU A 4 7.39 31.74 -16.34
N ASN A 5 7.57 31.65 -15.02
CA ASN A 5 6.91 30.67 -14.15
C ASN A 5 6.54 29.33 -14.79
N VAL A 6 7.53 28.47 -15.09
CA VAL A 6 7.27 27.07 -15.43
C VAL A 6 7.04 26.30 -14.13
N LEU A 7 5.85 26.51 -13.58
CA LEU A 7 5.05 25.56 -12.78
C LEU A 7 5.84 24.65 -11.82
N SER A 8 6.51 25.24 -10.82
CA SER A 8 6.43 24.61 -9.50
C SER A 8 4.96 24.67 -9.11
N SER A 9 4.21 23.60 -9.30
CA SER A 9 2.94 23.45 -8.58
C SER A 9 3.32 23.27 -7.11
N ASP A 10 3.62 24.37 -6.42
CA ASP A 10 3.79 24.37 -4.98
C ASP A 10 2.48 23.84 -4.42
N LEU A 11 2.55 22.65 -3.82
CA LEU A 11 1.38 22.03 -3.20
C LEU A 11 0.93 22.99 -2.10
N THR A 12 -0.36 23.30 -2.10
CA THR A 12 -0.93 24.03 -0.98
C THR A 12 -0.94 23.13 0.26
N GLN A 13 -1.03 23.73 1.45
CA GLN A 13 -1.21 22.95 2.69
C GLN A 13 -2.45 22.05 2.64
N GLU A 14 -3.49 22.49 1.92
CA GLU A 14 -4.70 21.70 1.69
C GLU A 14 -4.40 20.49 0.80
N ASP A 15 -3.63 20.65 -0.28
CA ASP A 15 -3.22 19.53 -1.15
C ASP A 15 -2.42 18.47 -0.40
N GLU A 16 -1.47 18.91 0.43
CA GLU A 16 -0.66 18.02 1.26
C GLU A 16 -1.52 17.25 2.27
N TYR A 17 -2.49 17.92 2.91
CA TYR A 17 -3.40 17.30 3.85
C TYR A 17 -4.32 16.27 3.17
N ILE A 18 -4.88 16.61 2.01
CA ILE A 18 -5.72 15.71 1.23
C ILE A 18 -4.91 14.50 0.76
N PHE A 19 -3.69 14.72 0.27
CA PHE A 19 -2.82 13.64 -0.18
C PHE A 19 -2.39 12.73 0.98
N ALA A 20 -2.06 13.29 2.15
CA ALA A 20 -1.79 12.50 3.34
C ALA A 20 -2.99 11.65 3.77
N THR A 21 -4.20 12.21 3.65
CA THR A 21 -5.44 11.46 3.87
C THR A 21 -5.61 10.33 2.86
N LEU A 22 -5.24 10.53 1.59
CA LEU A 22 -5.24 9.49 0.56
C LEU A 22 -4.22 8.37 0.85
N CYS A 23 -3.04 8.70 1.40
CA CYS A 23 -1.99 7.72 1.71
C CYS A 23 -2.43 6.65 2.74
N GLN A 24 -3.49 6.87 3.52
CA GLN A 24 -4.08 5.86 4.40
C GLN A 24 -4.58 4.60 3.64
N PHE A 25 -4.83 4.74 2.35
CA PHE A 25 -5.29 3.66 1.46
C PHE A 25 -4.13 2.94 0.74
N SER A 26 -2.89 3.21 1.16
CA SER A 26 -1.70 2.62 0.58
C SER A 26 -1.35 1.27 1.21
N TRP A 27 -1.14 0.28 0.36
CA TRP A 27 -0.40 -0.94 0.67
C TRP A 27 1.01 -0.84 0.11
N VAL A 28 1.96 -1.62 0.61
CA VAL A 28 3.36 -1.57 0.15
C VAL A 28 3.78 -2.91 -0.42
N GLN A 29 4.40 -2.87 -1.60
CA GLN A 29 5.12 -4.00 -2.20
C GLN A 29 6.37 -3.46 -2.92
N GLY A 30 7.44 -3.24 -2.15
CA GLY A 30 8.61 -2.48 -2.61
C GLY A 30 8.33 -0.98 -2.66
N GLU A 31 7.26 -0.59 -3.36
CA GLU A 31 6.76 0.78 -3.44
C GLU A 31 5.33 0.92 -2.88
N PRO A 32 4.89 2.14 -2.52
CA PRO A 32 3.51 2.40 -2.13
C PRO A 32 2.52 2.17 -3.30
N LEU A 33 1.39 1.52 -2.99
CA LEU A 33 0.32 1.13 -3.91
C LEU A 33 -1.01 1.62 -3.33
N LEU A 34 -1.58 2.66 -3.93
CA LEU A 34 -2.93 3.12 -3.57
C LEU A 34 -3.97 2.13 -4.10
N LEU A 35 -4.73 1.49 -3.20
CA LEU A 35 -5.78 0.57 -3.60
C LEU A 35 -7.14 1.27 -3.53
N ILE A 36 -7.51 1.96 -4.61
CA ILE A 36 -8.79 2.67 -4.77
C ILE A 36 -9.68 1.90 -5.76
N PHE A 37 -10.40 0.90 -5.27
CA PHE A 37 -11.12 -0.07 -6.12
C PHE A 37 -12.46 0.40 -6.65
N ASP A 38 -13.24 1.11 -5.82
CA ASP A 38 -14.53 1.68 -6.18
C ASP A 38 -14.59 3.06 -5.54
N VAL A 39 -14.43 4.09 -6.35
CA VAL A 39 -14.35 5.50 -5.90
C VAL A 39 -15.62 5.94 -5.16
N LYS A 40 -16.75 5.27 -5.38
CA LYS A 40 -18.02 5.60 -4.73
C LYS A 40 -18.19 4.88 -3.39
N ASN A 41 -17.31 3.94 -3.05
CA ASN A 41 -17.42 3.19 -1.82
C ASN A 41 -17.22 4.09 -0.59
N GLU A 42 -18.05 3.90 0.43
CA GLU A 42 -18.05 4.70 1.65
C GLU A 42 -16.73 4.64 2.43
N VAL A 43 -15.93 3.58 2.24
CA VAL A 43 -14.62 3.45 2.87
C VAL A 43 -13.68 4.60 2.48
N TYR A 44 -13.86 5.18 1.30
CA TYR A 44 -13.11 6.33 0.80
C TYR A 44 -13.86 7.64 1.04
N SER A 45 -15.15 7.70 0.69
CA SER A 45 -15.90 8.96 0.72
C SER A 45 -16.12 9.49 2.14
N LYS A 46 -16.22 8.61 3.15
CA LYS A 46 -16.26 9.01 4.58
C LYS A 46 -14.96 9.67 5.06
N GLN A 47 -13.86 9.48 4.34
CA GLN A 47 -12.57 10.16 4.59
C GLN A 47 -12.37 11.38 3.68
N GLY A 48 -13.42 11.84 2.98
CA GLY A 48 -13.34 12.96 2.06
C GLY A 48 -12.73 12.62 0.68
N ILE A 49 -12.31 11.36 0.44
CA ILE A 49 -11.78 10.97 -0.86
C ILE A 49 -12.93 10.67 -1.83
N THR A 50 -13.16 11.60 -2.74
CA THR A 50 -14.18 11.54 -3.79
C THR A 50 -13.55 11.59 -5.19
N LEU A 51 -14.33 11.35 -6.24
CA LEU A 51 -13.83 11.48 -7.62
C LEU A 51 -13.30 12.89 -7.92
N SER A 52 -13.96 13.93 -7.40
CA SER A 52 -13.50 15.32 -7.59
C SER A 52 -12.13 15.55 -6.95
N ILE A 53 -11.92 14.99 -5.76
CA ILE A 53 -10.63 15.07 -5.05
C ILE A 53 -9.54 14.29 -5.78
N LEU A 54 -9.85 13.10 -6.31
CA LEU A 54 -8.89 12.35 -7.12
C LEU A 54 -8.53 13.11 -8.41
N LYS A 55 -9.50 13.75 -9.06
CA LYS A 55 -9.22 14.58 -10.24
C LYS A 55 -8.38 15.81 -9.92
N HIS A 56 -8.59 16.41 -8.76
CA HIS A 56 -7.74 17.49 -8.26
C HIS A 56 -6.30 17.03 -8.02
N LEU A 57 -6.11 15.91 -7.30
CA LEU A 57 -4.78 15.33 -7.05
C LEU A 57 -4.05 14.88 -8.32
N GLU A 58 -4.80 14.46 -9.35
CA GLU A 58 -4.28 14.20 -10.69
C GLU A 58 -3.80 15.48 -11.36
N ASN A 59 -4.57 16.57 -11.30
CA ASN A 59 -4.22 17.86 -11.89
C ASN A 59 -2.95 18.48 -11.26
N VAL A 60 -2.74 18.31 -9.95
CA VAL A 60 -1.49 18.74 -9.27
C VAL A 60 -0.33 17.74 -9.44
N GLY A 61 -0.55 16.66 -10.19
CA GLY A 61 0.50 15.74 -10.62
C GLY A 61 0.96 14.74 -9.56
N LEU A 62 0.17 14.47 -8.52
CA LEU A 62 0.53 13.49 -7.47
C LEU A 62 0.05 12.08 -7.80
N ILE A 63 -1.04 11.96 -8.55
CA ILE A 63 -1.59 10.67 -8.96
C ILE A 63 -1.91 10.63 -10.45
N THR A 64 -2.16 9.42 -10.94
CA THR A 64 -2.79 9.15 -12.23
C THR A 64 -4.06 8.38 -11.98
N PHE A 65 -5.17 8.82 -12.59
CA PHE A 65 -6.47 8.19 -12.48
C PHE A 65 -6.86 7.54 -13.81
N GLU A 66 -7.21 6.25 -13.78
CA GLU A 66 -7.73 5.55 -14.95
C GLU A 66 -9.11 4.95 -14.67
N SER A 67 -10.08 5.32 -15.50
CA SER A 67 -11.47 4.86 -15.44
C SER A 67 -11.60 3.34 -15.53
N LYS A 68 -10.75 2.69 -16.34
CA LYS A 68 -10.71 1.23 -16.49
C LYS A 68 -9.96 0.52 -15.37
N GLY A 69 -9.22 1.28 -14.56
CA GLY A 69 -8.37 0.76 -13.51
C GLY A 69 -7.04 0.19 -14.02
N PHE A 70 -6.22 -0.21 -13.06
CA PHE A 70 -4.89 -0.74 -13.25
C PHE A 70 -4.83 -2.17 -12.73
N VAL A 71 -4.07 -3.00 -13.43
CA VAL A 71 -3.82 -4.39 -13.05
C VAL A 71 -2.33 -4.64 -13.05
N LYS A 72 -1.80 -5.15 -11.93
CA LYS A 72 -0.42 -5.62 -11.86
C LYS A 72 -0.39 -7.10 -12.18
N LYS A 73 0.38 -7.47 -13.21
CA LYS A 73 0.55 -8.86 -13.68
C LYS A 73 1.90 -9.42 -13.24
N GLY A 74 2.12 -10.71 -13.51
CA GLY A 74 3.41 -11.38 -13.30
C GLY A 74 3.60 -11.89 -11.88
N PHE A 75 2.52 -12.07 -11.12
CA PHE A 75 2.61 -12.69 -9.81
C PHE A 75 2.79 -14.22 -9.95
N GLY A 76 3.72 -14.77 -9.18
CA GLY A 76 3.81 -16.20 -8.95
C GLY A 76 2.68 -16.71 -8.04
N LYS A 77 2.84 -17.92 -7.51
CA LYS A 77 1.87 -18.56 -6.59
C LYS A 77 1.58 -17.74 -5.32
N HIS A 78 2.55 -16.94 -4.87
CA HIS A 78 2.45 -16.16 -3.65
C HIS A 78 2.98 -14.74 -3.81
N ALA A 79 2.33 -13.79 -3.13
CA ALA A 79 2.84 -12.45 -2.91
C ALA A 79 2.79 -12.08 -1.42
N ARG A 80 3.58 -11.08 -1.03
CA ARG A 80 3.50 -10.43 0.28
C ARG A 80 3.31 -8.95 0.07
N LEU A 81 2.23 -8.43 0.63
CA LEU A 81 1.94 -7.00 0.68
C LEU A 81 1.86 -6.57 2.14
N PHE A 82 2.23 -5.33 2.42
CA PHE A 82 2.23 -4.77 3.77
C PHE A 82 1.21 -3.66 3.86
N TYR A 83 0.38 -3.67 4.90
CA TYR A 83 -0.45 -2.54 5.25
C TYR A 83 0.02 -1.98 6.58
N CYS A 84 0.63 -0.79 6.55
CA CYS A 84 1.40 -0.26 7.68
C CYS A 84 2.43 -1.32 8.15
N ASP A 85 2.29 -1.78 9.39
CA ASP A 85 3.15 -2.79 10.04
C ASP A 85 2.64 -4.24 9.88
N ARG A 86 1.58 -4.47 9.10
CA ARG A 86 0.92 -5.78 8.96
C ARG A 86 1.26 -6.47 7.63
N PRO A 87 2.14 -7.48 7.64
CA PRO A 87 2.37 -8.32 6.46
C PRO A 87 1.17 -9.24 6.21
N THR A 88 0.69 -9.24 4.96
CA THR A 88 -0.34 -10.16 4.47
C THR A 88 0.24 -11.00 3.33
N LYS A 89 0.25 -12.32 3.49
CA LYS A 89 0.56 -13.25 2.40
C LYS A 89 -0.71 -13.47 1.58
N ILE A 90 -0.56 -13.31 0.28
CA ILE A 90 -1.59 -13.59 -0.73
C ILE A 90 -1.18 -14.86 -1.47
N GLY A 91 -2.05 -15.85 -1.51
CA GLY A 91 -1.93 -17.06 -2.33
C GLY A 91 -2.86 -16.98 -3.52
N PHE A 92 -2.30 -17.15 -4.71
CA PHE A 92 -3.04 -17.19 -5.97
C PHE A 92 -3.38 -18.63 -6.37
N GLN A 93 -4.36 -18.77 -7.27
CA GLN A 93 -4.82 -20.08 -7.73
C GLN A 93 -3.80 -20.72 -8.67
N ASP A 94 -3.22 -19.97 -9.60
CA ASP A 94 -2.23 -20.49 -10.54
C ASP A 94 -0.81 -20.38 -10.00
N ASN A 95 0.11 -21.17 -10.56
CA ASN A 95 1.52 -21.16 -10.14
C ASN A 95 2.28 -19.91 -10.61
N GLU A 96 1.86 -19.32 -11.72
CA GLU A 96 2.49 -18.17 -12.36
C GLU A 96 1.49 -17.38 -13.20
N ASN A 97 1.92 -16.25 -13.76
CA ASN A 97 1.11 -15.35 -14.59
C ASN A 97 -0.16 -14.81 -13.91
N ASN A 98 -0.18 -14.79 -12.58
CA ASN A 98 -1.29 -14.24 -11.81
C ASN A 98 -1.30 -12.71 -11.90
N SER A 99 -2.45 -12.12 -11.58
CA SER A 99 -2.64 -10.68 -11.57
C SER A 99 -3.39 -10.20 -10.34
N LEU A 100 -3.16 -8.94 -9.98
CA LEU A 100 -3.85 -8.24 -8.91
C LEU A 100 -4.45 -6.94 -9.47
N ASP A 101 -5.74 -6.76 -9.26
CA ASP A 101 -6.42 -5.47 -9.45
C ASP A 101 -5.82 -4.46 -8.45
N LEU A 102 -5.41 -3.29 -8.95
CA LEU A 102 -4.90 -2.17 -8.13
C LEU A 102 -5.93 -1.05 -7.98
N GLY A 103 -7.10 -1.16 -8.62
CA GLY A 103 -8.10 -0.11 -8.65
C GLY A 103 -7.74 1.01 -9.64
N HIS A 104 -8.21 2.21 -9.36
CA HIS A 104 -8.27 3.30 -10.35
C HIS A 104 -7.16 4.34 -10.23
N VAL A 105 -6.25 4.19 -9.26
CA VAL A 105 -5.30 5.25 -8.90
C VAL A 105 -3.89 4.67 -8.79
N LEU A 106 -2.93 5.31 -9.44
CA LEU A 106 -1.50 5.09 -9.20
C LEU A 106 -0.84 6.39 -8.75
N LEU A 107 0.23 6.28 -7.97
CA LEU A 107 1.09 7.41 -7.65
C LEU A 107 1.99 7.74 -8.84
N THR A 108 2.16 9.04 -9.14
CA THR A 108 3.21 9.51 -10.05
C THR A 108 4.58 9.39 -9.37
N ALA A 109 5.68 9.66 -10.08
CA ALA A 109 7.01 9.70 -9.45
C ALA A 109 7.04 10.67 -8.26
N ARG A 110 6.54 11.90 -8.46
CA ARG A 110 6.39 12.91 -7.41
C ARG A 110 5.50 12.44 -6.26
N GLY A 111 4.37 11.79 -6.57
CA GLY A 111 3.47 11.24 -5.57
C GLY A 111 4.13 10.15 -4.72
N LYS A 112 4.96 9.29 -5.32
CA LYS A 112 5.73 8.27 -4.59
C LYS A 112 6.73 8.89 -3.63
N GLU A 113 7.49 9.88 -4.10
CA GLU A 113 8.47 10.61 -3.27
C GLU A 113 7.80 11.24 -2.05
N LEU A 114 6.67 11.93 -2.25
CA LEU A 114 5.91 12.53 -1.16
C LEU A 114 5.28 11.48 -0.23
N ALA A 115 4.71 10.40 -0.77
CA ALA A 115 4.09 9.35 0.04
C ALA A 115 5.08 8.66 0.99
N LEU A 116 6.37 8.60 0.64
CA LEU A 116 7.41 8.02 1.49
C LEU A 116 7.73 8.87 2.73
N THR A 117 7.40 10.16 2.73
CA THR A 117 7.63 11.06 3.87
C THR A 117 6.43 11.11 4.84
N ILE A 118 5.28 10.59 4.42
CA ILE A 118 4.02 10.68 5.17
C ILE A 118 3.83 9.45 6.06
N PRO A 119 3.75 9.60 7.39
CA PRO A 119 3.37 8.50 8.28
C PRO A 119 1.92 8.07 8.02
N VAL A 120 1.74 6.81 7.63
CA VAL A 120 0.41 6.27 7.33
C VAL A 120 -0.29 5.82 8.61
N ILE A 121 -1.44 6.44 8.91
CA ILE A 121 -2.31 6.01 10.01
C ILE A 121 -3.16 4.83 9.55
N ARG A 122 -3.17 3.76 10.34
CA ARG A 122 -3.94 2.55 10.04
C ARG A 122 -5.44 2.84 10.03
N ASN A 123 -6.08 2.59 8.89
CA ASN A 123 -7.53 2.57 8.75
C ASN A 123 -8.02 1.12 8.76
N GLN A 124 -8.63 0.71 9.88
CA GLN A 124 -9.10 -0.66 10.08
C GLN A 124 -10.23 -1.05 9.11
N GLN A 125 -11.16 -0.12 8.83
CA GLN A 125 -12.28 -0.36 7.91
C GLN A 125 -11.76 -0.60 6.49
N PHE A 126 -10.77 0.19 6.06
CA PHE A 126 -10.10 0.00 4.79
C PHE A 126 -9.35 -1.34 4.71
N TYR A 127 -8.58 -1.69 5.75
CA TYR A 127 -7.90 -2.98 5.79
C TYR A 127 -8.89 -4.14 5.58
N GLU A 128 -9.99 -4.16 6.33
CA GLU A 128 -11.02 -5.19 6.20
C GLU A 128 -11.70 -5.18 4.83
N TYR A 129 -11.93 -4.00 4.25
CA TYR A 129 -12.47 -3.85 2.91
C TYR A 129 -11.57 -4.52 1.85
N VAL A 130 -10.25 -4.29 1.90
CA VAL A 130 -9.28 -4.91 0.98
C VAL A 130 -9.25 -6.43 1.17
N ILE A 131 -9.17 -6.90 2.42
CA ILE A 131 -9.15 -8.34 2.73
C ILE A 131 -10.42 -9.03 2.20
N ARG A 132 -11.60 -8.45 2.43
CA ARG A 132 -12.87 -8.99 1.93
C ARG A 132 -12.91 -9.03 0.41
N ARG A 133 -12.39 -8.01 -0.27
CA ARG A 133 -12.33 -7.96 -1.74
C ARG A 133 -11.43 -9.05 -2.29
N TRP A 134 -10.21 -9.17 -1.78
CA TRP A 134 -9.27 -10.21 -2.21
C TRP A 134 -9.80 -11.61 -1.95
N PHE A 135 -10.45 -11.84 -0.79
CA PHE A 135 -11.09 -13.12 -0.50
C PHE A 135 -12.21 -13.45 -1.51
N LYS A 136 -13.07 -12.47 -1.85
CA LYS A 136 -14.13 -12.64 -2.87
C LYS A 136 -13.58 -12.92 -4.28
N GLN A 137 -12.35 -12.50 -4.57
CA GLN A 137 -11.64 -12.82 -5.81
C GLN A 137 -11.02 -14.22 -5.80
N GLY A 138 -11.22 -15.00 -4.72
CA GLY A 138 -10.68 -16.35 -4.58
C GLY A 138 -9.22 -16.38 -4.13
N LEU A 139 -8.67 -15.27 -3.61
CA LEU A 139 -7.31 -15.24 -3.08
C LEU A 139 -7.26 -15.86 -1.68
N VAL A 140 -6.25 -16.70 -1.44
CA VAL A 140 -6.00 -17.28 -0.11
C VAL A 140 -5.19 -16.28 0.70
N LEU A 141 -5.73 -15.82 1.82
CA LEU A 141 -5.10 -14.79 2.64
C LEU A 141 -4.64 -15.39 3.97
N SER A 142 -3.40 -15.09 4.36
CA SER A 142 -2.90 -15.47 5.69
C SER A 142 -2.09 -14.33 6.29
N SER A 143 -2.39 -13.99 7.54
CA SER A 143 -1.53 -13.14 8.35
C SER A 143 -0.21 -13.85 8.61
N ILE A 144 0.91 -13.16 8.42
CA ILE A 144 2.20 -13.69 8.84
C ILE A 144 2.41 -13.28 10.30
N GLN A 145 2.46 -14.25 11.19
CA GLN A 145 2.96 -14.03 12.55
C GLN A 145 4.48 -13.85 12.46
N ILE A 146 4.96 -12.64 12.70
CA ILE A 146 6.39 -12.42 12.93
C ILE A 146 6.62 -12.82 14.38
N ASP A 147 7.16 -14.01 14.58
CA ASP A 147 7.60 -14.45 15.90
C ASP A 147 8.72 -13.51 16.36
N ARG A 148 8.44 -12.70 17.38
CA ARG A 148 9.40 -11.72 17.93
C ARG A 148 10.41 -12.38 18.87
N ASP A 149 10.27 -13.66 19.17
CA ASP A 149 11.14 -14.39 20.09
C ASP A 149 12.18 -15.24 19.35
N ARG A 150 13.16 -14.56 18.76
CA ARG A 150 14.49 -15.16 18.56
C ARG A 150 15.54 -14.28 19.24
N LYS A 151 15.44 -14.15 20.57
CA LYS A 151 16.65 -13.90 21.36
C LYS A 151 17.59 -15.07 21.08
N SER A 152 18.68 -14.81 20.38
CA SER A 152 19.79 -15.76 20.28
C SER A 152 20.28 -16.01 21.70
N ASN A 153 19.89 -17.14 22.28
CA ASN A 153 20.42 -17.58 23.57
C ASN A 153 21.88 -18.02 23.33
N ILE A 154 22.80 -17.05 23.37
CA ILE A 154 24.24 -17.30 23.41
C ILE A 154 24.61 -18.06 24.71
N ALA A 155 23.73 -18.07 25.71
CA ALA A 155 23.90 -18.81 26.96
C ALA A 155 23.89 -20.34 26.80
N ASP A 156 23.21 -20.89 25.79
CA ASP A 156 23.07 -22.35 25.65
C ASP A 156 24.29 -23.05 25.01
N ARG A 157 25.28 -22.28 24.51
CA ARG A 157 26.53 -22.85 23.97
C ARG A 157 27.65 -22.98 25.01
N VAL A 158 27.53 -22.39 26.19
CA VAL A 158 28.56 -22.44 27.24
C VAL A 158 28.44 -23.70 28.10
N TYR A 159 27.25 -24.32 28.17
CA TYR A 159 27.03 -25.54 28.96
C TYR A 159 27.30 -26.86 28.22
N ALA A 160 27.65 -26.83 26.93
CA ALA A 160 27.92 -28.04 26.14
C ALA A 160 29.40 -28.49 26.16
N ILE A 161 30.29 -27.81 26.88
CA ILE A 161 31.67 -28.26 27.10
C ILE A 161 31.88 -28.52 28.58
N LYS A 162 31.18 -29.52 29.12
CA LYS A 162 31.64 -30.22 30.33
C LYS A 162 30.97 -31.59 30.47
N ALA A 163 31.78 -32.63 30.23
CA ALA A 163 31.87 -33.90 30.96
C ALA A 163 32.47 -34.99 30.04
N PRO A 164 33.01 -36.12 30.54
CA PRO A 164 33.64 -36.39 31.84
C PRO A 164 35.00 -37.13 31.70
N GLY A 165 35.77 -37.25 32.79
CA GLY A 165 36.97 -38.09 32.87
C GLY A 165 38.16 -37.38 33.48
#